data_AF-A0A1W1BPB5-F1
#
_entry.id   AF-A0A1W1BPB5-F1
#
_cell.length_a   1.000
_cell.length_b   1.000
_cell.length_c   1.000
_cell.angle_alpha   90.00
_cell.angle_beta   90.00
_cell.angle_gamma   90.00
#
_symmetry.space_group_name_H-M   'P 1'
#
loop_
_entity.id
_entity.type
_entity.pdbx_description
1 polymer ?
#
loop_
_entity_poly.entity_id
_entity_poly.type
_entity_poly.pdbx_seq_one_letter_code
_entity_poly.pdbx_strand_id
1 'polypeptide(L)' 'MNQETLMTISGYGKFFIILFVFIVFYSYAYSIYKRQRTGERDFEKYSDLVHNDSIDSSPLEKRDR' A
#
# COMPACT_ATOMS: atom_id res chain seq x y z
N MET A 1 -13.47 22.39 -31.03
CA MET A 1 -14.15 21.83 -29.85
C MET A 1 -14.52 23.00 -28.93
N ASN A 2 -15.75 23.06 -28.42
CA ASN A 2 -16.20 24.21 -27.63
C ASN A 2 -15.48 24.27 -26.27
N GLN A 3 -15.32 25.47 -25.70
CA GLN A 3 -14.66 25.65 -24.39
C GLN A 3 -15.37 24.89 -23.27
N GLU A 4 -16.70 24.87 -23.31
CA GLU A 4 -17.51 24.09 -22.36
C GLU A 4 -17.19 22.58 -22.46
N THR A 5 -17.12 22.03 -23.68
CA THR A 5 -16.78 20.62 -23.90
C THR A 5 -15.39 20.28 -23.35
N LEU A 6 -14.40 21.17 -23.54
CA LEU A 6 -13.05 21.02 -22.98
C LEU A 6 -13.08 20.99 -21.44
N MET A 7 -13.83 21.89 -20.82
CA MET A 7 -13.96 21.95 -19.36
C MET A 7 -14.66 20.72 -18.79
N THR A 8 -15.72 20.23 -19.44
CA THR A 8 -16.43 19.01 -19.05
C THR A 8 -15.52 17.79 -19.09
N ILE A 9 -14.78 17.58 -20.19
CA ILE A 9 -13.83 16.46 -20.32
C ILE A 9 -12.72 16.55 -19.25
N SER A 10 -12.19 17.75 -19.01
CA SER A 10 -11.20 17.96 -17.95
C SER A 10 -11.76 17.61 -16.56
N GLY A 11 -13.01 17.95 -16.29
CA GLY A 11 -13.70 17.61 -15.03
C GLY A 11 -13.78 16.11 -14.80
N TYR A 12 -14.23 15.35 -15.81
CA TYR A 12 -14.24 13.89 -15.74
C TYR A 12 -12.84 13.31 -15.56
N GLY A 13 -11.85 13.81 -16.31
CA GLY A 13 -10.46 13.37 -16.17
C GLY A 13 -9.94 13.52 -14.73
N LYS A 14 -10.17 14.68 -14.10
CA LYS A 14 -9.79 14.93 -12.70
C LYS A 14 -10.48 13.97 -11.74
N PHE A 15 -11.78 13.73 -11.91
CA PHE A 15 -12.53 12.79 -11.08
C PHE A 15 -11.97 11.38 -11.17
N PHE A 16 -11.70 10.88 -12.39
CA PHE A 16 -11.16 9.53 -12.57
C PHE A 16 -9.74 9.37 -12.05
N ILE A 17 -8.91 10.42 -12.12
CA ILE A 17 -7.58 10.41 -11.49
C ILE A 17 -7.72 10.25 -9.98
N ILE A 18 -8.59 11.03 -9.34
CA ILE A 18 -8.83 10.92 -7.89
C ILE A 18 -9.35 9.52 -7.55
N LEU A 19 -10.38 9.04 -8.26
CA LEU A 19 -10.93 7.70 -8.05
C LEU A 19 -9.87 6.60 -8.21
N PHE A 20 -9.03 6.69 -9.23
CA PHE A 20 -7.94 5.76 -9.47
C PHE A 20 -6.95 5.74 -8.30
N VAL A 21 -6.56 6.91 -7.80
CA VAL A 21 -5.67 7.04 -6.63
C VAL A 21 -6.29 6.34 -5.42
N PHE A 22 -7.58 6.58 -5.14
CA PHE A 22 -8.28 5.88 -4.04
C PHE A 22 -8.30 4.36 -4.22
N ILE A 23 -8.59 3.87 -5.43
CA ILE A 23 -8.61 2.43 -5.75
C ILE A 23 -7.24 1.82 -5.46
N VAL A 24 -6.16 2.45 -5.93
CA VAL A 24 -4.78 1.94 -5.72
C VAL A 24 -4.45 1.87 -4.24
N PHE A 25 -4.69 2.95 -3.49
CA PHE A 25 -4.37 2.98 -2.06
C PHE A 25 -5.21 1.99 -1.25
N TYR A 26 -6.52 1.90 -1.49
CA TYR A 26 -7.37 0.93 -0.80
C TYR A 26 -7.01 -0.51 -1.16
N SER A 27 -6.71 -0.78 -2.44
CA SER A 27 -6.26 -2.10 -2.88
C SER A 27 -4.94 -2.49 -2.21
N TYR A 28 -4.02 -1.53 -2.06
CA TYR A 28 -2.76 -1.76 -1.35
C TYR A 28 -2.97 -2.07 0.12
N ALA A 29 -3.75 -1.26 0.83
CA ALA A 29 -4.11 -1.50 2.23
C ALA A 29 -4.81 -2.86 2.42
N TYR A 30 -5.76 -3.19 1.55
CA TYR A 30 -6.42 -4.48 1.54
C TYR A 30 -5.43 -5.63 1.28
N SER A 31 -4.45 -5.44 0.38
CA SER A 31 -3.44 -6.46 0.09
C SER A 31 -2.54 -6.76 1.29
N ILE A 32 -2.18 -5.75 2.09
CA ILE A 32 -1.41 -5.91 3.33
C ILE A 32 -2.24 -6.71 4.32
N TYR A 33 -3.47 -6.25 4.58
CA TYR A 33 -4.40 -6.92 5.49
C TYR A 33 -4.61 -8.39 5.11
N LYS A 34 -4.84 -8.66 3.82
CA LYS A 34 -5.03 -10.01 3.30
C LYS A 34 -3.82 -10.90 3.59
N ARG A 35 -2.60 -10.44 3.26
CA ARG A 35 -1.36 -11.22 3.47
C ARG A 35 -1.08 -11.51 4.95
N GLN A 36 -1.45 -10.60 5.84
CA GLN A 36 -1.38 -10.82 7.29
C GLN A 36 -2.41 -11.85 7.76
N ARG A 37 -3.67 -11.72 7.32
CA ARG A 37 -4.75 -12.66 7.65
C ARG A 37 -4.50 -14.07 7.13
N THR A 38 -3.86 -14.22 5.97
CA THR A 38 -3.53 -15.53 5.39
C THR A 38 -2.24 -16.13 5.94
N GLY A 39 -1.50 -15.39 6.77
CA GLY A 39 -0.21 -15.83 7.31
C GLY A 39 0.91 -15.87 6.27
N GLU A 40 0.72 -15.27 5.09
CA GLU A 40 1.74 -15.18 4.04
C GLU A 40 2.89 -14.26 4.47
N ARG A 41 2.56 -13.17 5.18
CA ARG A 41 3.54 -12.23 5.72
C ARG A 41 3.04 -11.64 7.03
N ASP A 42 3.89 -11.68 8.04
CA ASP A 42 3.66 -11.03 9.33
C ASP A 42 4.28 -9.63 9.30
N PHE A 43 3.44 -8.59 9.17
CA PHE A 43 3.92 -7.21 9.12
C PHE A 43 4.23 -6.63 10.50
N GLU A 44 3.60 -7.14 11.58
CA GLU A 44 3.87 -6.73 12.96
C GLU A 44 5.29 -7.10 13.37
N LYS A 45 5.74 -8.29 12.95
CA LYS A 45 7.11 -8.76 13.15
C LYS A 45 8.19 -7.78 12.68
N TYR A 46 7.97 -7.00 11.61
CA TYR A 46 8.94 -6.00 11.18
C TYR A 46 8.84 -4.69 11.97
N SER A 47 7.65 -4.37 12.51
CA SER A 47 7.45 -3.24 13.43
C SER A 47 8.23 -3.44 14.74
N ASP A 48 8.29 -4.68 15.21
CA ASP A 48 9.05 -5.06 16.42
C ASP A 48 10.57 -4.90 16.28
N LEU A 49 11.10 -4.74 15.06
CA LEU A 49 12.53 -4.49 14.84
C LEU A 49 12.98 -3.17 15.48
N VAL A 50 12.13 -2.15 15.43
CA VAL A 50 12.44 -0.83 16.02
C VAL A 50 12.42 -0.90 17.54
N HIS A 51 11.59 -1.78 18.10
CA HIS A 51 11.47 -1.95 19.55
C HIS A 51 12.58 -2.86 20.13
N ASN A 52 13.11 -3.78 19.32
CA ASN A 52 14.11 -4.76 19.72
C ASN A 52 15.41 -4.59 18.91
N ASP A 53 15.98 -3.39 18.92
CA ASP A 53 17.17 -3.02 18.14
C ASP A 53 18.51 -3.41 18.80
N SER A 54 18.49 -4.30 19.81
CA SER A 54 19.69 -4.70 20.52
C SER A 54 20.70 -5.39 19.60
N ILE A 55 21.99 -5.25 19.91
CA ILE A 55 23.07 -5.85 19.11
C ILE A 55 23.04 -7.39 19.11
N ASP A 56 22.43 -7.98 20.14
CA ASP A 56 22.26 -9.44 20.29
C ASP A 56 20.94 -9.96 19.67
N SER A 57 20.18 -9.11 18.99
CA SER A 57 18.90 -9.49 18.40
C SER A 57 19.06 -10.57 17.32
N SER A 58 18.22 -11.60 17.39
CA SER A 58 18.21 -12.68 16.41
C SER A 58 17.66 -12.18 15.07
N PRO A 59 18.21 -12.61 13.92
CA PRO A 59 17.70 -12.22 12.61
C PRO A 59 16.21 -12.55 12.44
N LEU A 60 15.43 -11.58 11.94
CA LEU A 60 13.99 -11.74 11.73
C LEU A 60 13.66 -12.87 10.75
N GLU A 61 14.36 -12.93 9.62
CA GLU A 61 14.14 -13.96 8.61
C GLU A 61 15.27 -14.99 8.60
N LYS A 62 14.91 -16.24 8.33
CA LYS A 62 15.89 -17.29 8.08
C LYS A 62 16.52 -16.99 6.73
N ARG A 63 17.85 -16.89 6.69
CA ARG A 63 18.58 -16.95 5.43
C ARG A 63 18.56 -18.39 4.95
N ASP A 64 17.84 -18.64 3.88
CA ASP A 64 18.06 -19.87 3.11
C ASP A 64 19.49 -19.81 2.52
N ARG A 65 20.20 -20.93 2.62
CA ARG A 65 21.61 -21.07 2.22
C ARG A 65 21.76 -21.13 0.71
#